data_AF-W7A5R0-F1
#
_entry.id   AF-W7A5R0-F1
#
_cell.length_a   1.000
_cell.length_b   1.000
_cell.length_c   1.000
_cell.angle_alpha   90.00
_cell.angle_beta   90.00
_cell.angle_gamma   90.00
#
_symmetry.space_group_name_H-M   'P 1'
#
loop_
_entity.id
_entity.type
_entity.pdbx_description
1 polymer ?
#
loop_
_entity_poly.entity_id
_entity_poly.type
_entity_poly.pdbx_seq_one_letter_code
_entity_poly.pdbx_strand_id
1 'polypeptide(L)'
;QNPKVKKQRKEDRYRINKAPGMTSFHDYLRSLEDQAEKRTQTRTNQYAGTSLTDLKEARHSFAVGSSRSRWMTMAKTSNTVVPGTDRAAEMICRTVEKWMASLEGRVFHQDTLREGSCKAEEIALTGVAAGAHKCKPNPSHLRWTQFGKRTELDPDKQEQRSLMICMDIISIIWTVYQNVKQQDGRIEYEGVDICKVLRKWFEEWGGKKVSERLMALLYSQGQEMELATHVKIKMSDRADRFWARMIGHQLIYLWGVQCPGTYHDGEQPDHSCVYVKNAGDCQILDDSTFQQWEVSIGVLKSYLRGASNRVRVRAMAPQSRPQE
;
A
#
# COMPACT_ATOMS: atom_id res chain seq x y z
N GLN A 1 24.11 -46.66 2.32
CA GLN A 1 23.41 -45.43 2.78
C GLN A 1 22.15 -45.84 3.55
N ASN A 2 21.97 -45.33 4.78
CA ASN A 2 20.92 -45.79 5.70
C ASN A 2 19.52 -45.28 5.27
N PRO A 3 18.54 -46.15 4.93
CA PRO A 3 17.23 -45.74 4.43
C PRO A 3 16.42 -44.90 5.42
N LYS A 4 16.67 -45.02 6.73
CA LYS A 4 16.02 -44.19 7.76
C LYS A 4 16.41 -42.71 7.65
N VAL A 5 17.65 -42.41 7.28
CA VAL A 5 18.15 -41.02 7.14
C VAL A 5 17.55 -40.31 5.91
N LYS A 6 17.24 -41.06 4.84
CA LYS A 6 16.55 -40.50 3.65
C LYS A 6 15.08 -40.18 3.93
N LYS A 7 14.39 -40.98 4.75
CA LYS A 7 12.99 -40.74 5.12
C LYS A 7 12.85 -39.50 6.02
N GLN A 8 13.73 -39.36 7.01
CA GLN A 8 13.70 -38.22 7.93
C GLN A 8 14.03 -36.89 7.22
N ARG A 9 15.03 -36.87 6.32
CA ARG A 9 15.31 -35.69 5.48
C ARG A 9 14.17 -35.32 4.51
N LYS A 10 13.37 -36.29 4.05
CA LYS A 10 12.18 -36.01 3.24
C LYS A 10 11.05 -35.43 4.09
N GLU A 11 10.81 -35.97 5.28
CA GLU A 11 9.79 -35.46 6.21
C GLU A 11 10.14 -34.07 6.76
N ASP A 12 11.42 -33.80 7.04
CA ASP A 12 11.87 -32.47 7.47
C ASP A 12 11.76 -31.43 6.33
N ARG A 13 12.08 -31.80 5.07
CA ARG A 13 11.80 -30.93 3.92
C ARG A 13 10.29 -30.70 3.71
N TYR A 14 9.45 -31.69 4.03
CA TYR A 14 8.00 -31.56 3.91
C TYR A 14 7.40 -30.69 5.01
N ARG A 15 7.94 -30.74 6.24
CA ARG A 15 7.52 -29.87 7.36
C ARG A 15 8.02 -28.43 7.23
N ILE A 16 9.21 -28.21 6.67
CA ILE A 16 9.75 -26.86 6.45
C ILE A 16 8.97 -26.10 5.36
N ASN A 17 8.29 -26.79 4.45
CA ASN A 17 7.56 -26.15 3.35
C ASN A 17 6.06 -25.94 3.61
N LYS A 18 5.50 -26.47 4.71
CA LYS A 18 4.13 -26.09 5.11
C LYS A 18 4.23 -24.79 5.89
N ALA A 19 4.35 -23.68 5.17
CA ALA A 19 4.30 -22.35 5.75
C ALA A 19 3.09 -22.30 6.72
N PRO A 20 3.25 -21.80 7.95
CA PRO A 20 2.13 -21.63 8.86
C PRO A 20 1.00 -20.95 8.07
N GLY A 21 -0.18 -21.57 8.08
CA GLY A 21 -1.29 -21.16 7.24
C GLY A 21 -1.45 -19.66 7.34
N MET A 22 -1.39 -18.96 6.21
CA MET A 22 -1.45 -17.51 6.18
C MET A 22 -2.88 -17.09 6.51
N THR A 23 -3.14 -16.90 7.80
CA THR A 23 -4.50 -16.72 8.36
C THR A 23 -4.92 -15.26 8.43
N SER A 24 -3.99 -14.33 8.26
CA SER A 24 -4.24 -12.90 8.42
C SER A 24 -3.42 -12.05 7.44
N PHE A 25 -3.84 -10.79 7.26
CA PHE A 25 -3.07 -9.82 6.47
C PHE A 25 -1.69 -9.55 7.06
N HIS A 26 -1.60 -9.58 8.40
CA HIS A 26 -0.34 -9.48 9.13
C HIS A 26 0.66 -10.57 8.68
N ASP A 27 0.20 -11.82 8.58
CA ASP A 27 1.05 -12.94 8.16
C ASP A 27 1.50 -12.78 6.70
N TYR A 28 0.64 -12.25 5.84
CA TYR A 28 1.00 -11.90 4.46
C TYR A 28 2.12 -10.87 4.41
N LEU A 29 1.99 -9.76 5.14
CA LEU A 29 3.01 -8.70 5.13
C LEU A 29 4.33 -9.16 5.73
N ARG A 30 4.28 -10.00 6.78
CA ARG A 30 5.48 -10.67 7.31
C ARG A 30 6.15 -11.53 6.24
N SER A 31 5.37 -12.27 5.45
CA SER A 31 5.93 -13.07 4.36
C SER A 31 6.59 -12.23 3.26
N LEU A 32 6.16 -10.97 3.06
CA LEU A 32 6.87 -10.03 2.19
C LEU A 32 8.18 -9.59 2.81
N GLU A 33 8.19 -9.28 4.12
CA GLU A 33 9.41 -8.95 4.87
C GLU A 33 10.46 -10.06 4.79
N ASP A 34 10.04 -11.32 4.95
CA ASP A 34 10.95 -12.48 4.89
C ASP A 34 11.51 -12.72 3.48
N GLN A 35 10.81 -12.25 2.44
CA GLN A 35 11.23 -12.35 1.04
C GLN A 35 11.97 -11.11 0.55
N ALA A 36 12.08 -10.07 1.39
CA ALA A 36 12.74 -8.83 1.03
C ALA A 36 14.21 -9.09 0.72
N GLU A 37 14.64 -8.65 -0.46
CA GLU A 37 16.05 -8.76 -0.85
C GLU A 37 16.85 -7.65 -0.19
N LYS A 38 18.04 -7.99 0.32
CA LYS A 38 18.99 -6.96 0.77
C LYS A 38 19.32 -6.04 -0.40
N ARG A 39 19.31 -4.74 -0.14
CA ARG A 39 19.70 -3.73 -1.13
C ARG A 39 21.14 -3.99 -1.58
N THR A 40 21.32 -4.36 -2.84
CA THR A 40 22.66 -4.36 -3.46
C THR A 40 23.01 -2.93 -3.86
N GLN A 41 24.28 -2.54 -3.71
CA GLN A 41 24.75 -1.19 -4.08
C GLN A 41 24.46 -0.80 -5.54
N THR A 42 24.21 -1.79 -6.40
CA THR A 42 23.95 -1.61 -7.84
C THR A 42 22.53 -1.18 -8.18
N ARG A 43 21.55 -1.23 -7.25
CA ARG A 43 20.18 -0.81 -7.56
C ARG A 43 20.10 0.70 -7.66
N THR A 44 19.59 1.20 -8.80
CA THR A 44 19.24 2.61 -8.93
C THR A 44 18.18 2.91 -7.89
N ASN A 45 18.48 3.81 -6.96
CA ASN A 45 17.50 4.31 -6.02
C ASN A 45 16.78 5.47 -6.71
N GLN A 46 16.07 5.23 -7.80
CA GLN A 46 15.47 6.35 -8.54
C GLN A 46 14.28 6.91 -7.77
N TYR A 47 13.57 6.03 -7.07
CA TYR A 47 12.23 6.28 -6.63
C TYR A 47 12.03 6.16 -5.12
N ALA A 48 12.46 5.02 -4.55
CA ALA A 48 12.24 4.72 -3.15
C ALA A 48 13.30 5.41 -2.27
N GLY A 49 12.84 6.31 -1.39
CA GLY A 49 13.67 6.97 -0.37
C GLY A 49 14.10 6.03 0.76
N THR A 50 13.26 5.03 1.07
CA THR A 50 13.53 4.01 2.10
C THR A 50 13.15 2.61 1.58
N SER A 51 13.78 1.57 2.11
CA SER A 51 13.55 0.18 1.74
C SER A 51 12.83 -0.59 2.86
N LEU A 52 12.26 -1.74 2.51
CA LEU A 52 11.68 -2.70 3.45
C LEU A 52 12.74 -3.27 4.40
N THR A 53 14.00 -3.42 3.95
CA THR A 53 15.09 -3.87 4.82
C THR A 53 15.52 -2.81 5.83
N ASP A 54 15.44 -1.51 5.48
CA ASP A 54 15.75 -0.41 6.39
C ASP A 54 14.83 -0.44 7.62
N LEU A 55 13.59 -0.91 7.44
CA LEU A 55 12.62 -1.04 8.52
C LEU A 55 13.03 -2.09 9.55
N LYS A 56 13.66 -3.19 9.11
CA LYS A 56 14.12 -4.28 9.98
C LYS A 56 15.39 -3.89 10.76
N GLU A 57 16.15 -2.95 10.23
CA GLU A 57 17.39 -2.44 10.82
C GLU A 57 17.15 -1.19 11.69
N ALA A 58 15.98 -0.56 11.56
CA ALA A 58 15.61 0.62 12.33
C ALA A 58 15.52 0.31 13.83
N ARG A 59 16.08 1.19 14.66
CA ARG A 59 16.11 1.10 16.13
C ARG A 59 15.28 2.17 16.84
N HIS A 60 14.56 2.98 16.08
CA HIS A 60 13.75 4.06 16.60
C HIS A 60 12.29 3.89 16.18
N SER A 61 11.39 4.39 17.02
CA SER A 61 9.97 4.40 16.72
C SER A 61 9.61 5.55 15.76
N PHE A 62 8.54 5.36 14.99
CA PHE A 62 8.08 6.31 13.99
C PHE A 62 6.72 6.89 14.40
N ALA A 63 6.66 8.20 14.55
CA ALA A 63 5.41 8.89 14.85
C ALA A 63 4.52 9.01 13.60
N VAL A 64 3.29 8.49 13.69
CA VAL A 64 2.25 8.68 12.66
C VAL A 64 1.67 10.09 12.75
N GLY A 65 1.50 10.76 11.62
CA GLY A 65 0.96 12.12 11.53
C GLY A 65 2.01 13.24 11.66
N SER A 66 3.30 12.90 11.68
CA SER A 66 4.40 13.87 11.66
C SER A 66 4.76 14.25 10.23
N SER A 67 5.08 15.52 9.97
CA SER A 67 5.57 15.97 8.66
C SER A 67 6.91 15.34 8.27
N ARG A 68 7.64 14.78 9.25
CA ARG A 68 8.89 14.03 9.06
C ARG A 68 8.69 12.52 9.18
N SER A 69 7.45 12.03 9.11
CA SER A 69 7.20 10.60 9.18
C SER A 69 7.81 9.91 7.96
N ARG A 70 8.20 8.63 8.13
CA ARG A 70 8.78 7.77 7.09
C ARG A 70 7.97 7.82 5.79
N TRP A 71 6.65 7.77 5.91
CA TRP A 71 5.69 7.77 4.80
C TRP A 71 5.64 9.07 4.02
N MET A 72 6.02 10.19 4.64
CA MET A 72 6.17 11.48 3.96
C MET A 72 7.49 11.60 3.19
N THR A 73 8.42 10.66 3.39
CA THR A 73 9.75 10.61 2.75
C THR A 73 9.95 9.40 1.84
N MET A 74 8.87 8.71 1.47
CA MET A 74 8.95 7.51 0.63
C MET A 74 9.44 7.81 -0.79
N ALA A 75 9.16 9.00 -1.29
CA ALA A 75 9.67 9.45 -2.57
C ALA A 75 10.98 10.23 -2.44
N LYS A 76 11.79 10.14 -3.50
CA LYS A 76 12.92 11.04 -3.69
C LYS A 76 12.50 12.47 -4.10
N THR A 77 13.46 13.37 -4.00
CA THR A 77 13.36 14.84 -3.87
C THR A 77 12.53 15.62 -4.90
N SER A 78 12.03 15.00 -5.97
CA SER A 78 11.18 15.66 -6.97
C SER A 78 9.67 15.49 -6.75
N ASN A 79 9.24 14.54 -5.91
CA ASN A 79 7.81 14.20 -5.84
C ASN A 79 7.04 14.92 -4.76
N THR A 80 5.78 15.23 -5.05
CA THR A 80 4.86 15.78 -4.07
C THR A 80 4.17 14.63 -3.34
N VAL A 81 4.44 14.48 -2.04
CA VAL A 81 3.63 13.62 -1.16
C VAL A 81 2.44 14.43 -0.63
N VAL A 82 1.24 13.85 -0.66
CA VAL A 82 0.02 14.53 -0.16
C VAL A 82 0.11 14.68 1.36
N PRO A 83 -0.09 15.87 1.94
CA PRO A 83 -0.18 16.02 3.39
C PRO A 83 -1.25 15.08 3.99
N GLY A 84 -0.87 14.34 5.04
CA GLY A 84 -1.75 13.36 5.69
C GLY A 84 -1.79 11.98 5.03
N THR A 85 -0.88 11.71 4.08
CA THR A 85 -0.69 10.37 3.47
C THR A 85 -0.47 9.30 4.55
N ASP A 86 0.29 9.59 5.59
CA ASP A 86 0.54 8.65 6.69
C ASP A 86 -0.75 8.25 7.43
N ARG A 87 -1.59 9.21 7.82
CA ARG A 87 -2.87 8.93 8.47
C ARG A 87 -3.84 8.19 7.54
N ALA A 88 -3.88 8.58 6.27
CA ALA A 88 -4.72 7.90 5.30
C ALA A 88 -4.25 6.45 5.09
N ALA A 89 -2.95 6.23 4.95
CA ALA A 89 -2.35 4.92 4.85
C ALA A 89 -2.67 4.05 6.07
N GLU A 90 -2.53 4.59 7.29
CA GLU A 90 -2.90 3.90 8.52
C GLU A 90 -4.38 3.47 8.52
N MET A 91 -5.28 4.38 8.14
CA MET A 91 -6.72 4.09 8.08
C MET A 91 -7.05 3.03 7.02
N ILE A 92 -6.46 3.11 5.83
CA ILE A 92 -6.62 2.13 4.76
C ILE A 92 -6.12 0.77 5.23
N CYS A 93 -4.94 0.71 5.83
CA CYS A 93 -4.36 -0.53 6.33
C CYS A 93 -5.27 -1.23 7.34
N ARG A 94 -5.78 -0.51 8.35
CA ARG A 94 -6.73 -1.08 9.31
C ARG A 94 -8.03 -1.56 8.65
N THR A 95 -8.44 -0.88 7.58
CA THR A 95 -9.63 -1.26 6.81
C THR A 95 -9.38 -2.55 6.03
N VAL A 96 -8.22 -2.69 5.38
CA VAL A 96 -7.79 -3.92 4.70
C VAL A 96 -7.65 -5.07 5.70
N GLU A 97 -7.11 -4.83 6.90
CA GLU A 97 -7.03 -5.85 7.95
C GLU A 97 -8.42 -6.35 8.35
N LYS A 98 -9.37 -5.44 8.60
CA LYS A 98 -10.76 -5.81 8.92
C LYS A 98 -11.42 -6.61 7.79
N TRP A 99 -11.20 -6.20 6.55
CA TRP A 99 -11.69 -6.95 5.39
C TRP A 99 -11.11 -8.37 5.35
N MET A 100 -9.78 -8.52 5.46
CA MET A 100 -9.13 -9.83 5.44
C MET A 100 -9.56 -10.70 6.62
N ALA A 101 -9.78 -10.10 7.80
CA ALA A 101 -10.29 -10.78 8.99
C ALA A 101 -11.76 -11.23 8.84
N SER A 102 -12.48 -10.79 7.81
CA SER A 102 -13.85 -11.20 7.50
C SER A 102 -13.95 -12.26 6.39
N LEU A 103 -12.83 -12.65 5.78
CA LEU A 103 -12.82 -13.67 4.75
C LEU A 103 -13.30 -15.01 5.31
N GLU A 104 -14.13 -15.70 4.54
CA GLU A 104 -14.72 -16.99 4.89
C GLU A 104 -13.94 -18.13 4.22
N GLY A 105 -13.77 -19.24 4.94
CA GLY A 105 -13.08 -20.43 4.46
C GLY A 105 -12.29 -21.12 5.57
N ARG A 106 -12.04 -22.42 5.43
CA ARG A 106 -11.20 -23.16 6.38
C ARG A 106 -9.80 -23.33 5.81
N VAL A 107 -8.85 -22.54 6.32
CA VAL A 107 -7.41 -22.61 5.97
C VAL A 107 -6.83 -24.03 6.17
N PHE A 108 -7.47 -24.87 6.98
CA PHE A 108 -6.99 -26.22 7.26
C PHE A 108 -6.97 -27.16 6.04
N HIS A 109 -7.81 -26.95 5.02
CA HIS A 109 -7.87 -27.80 3.82
C HIS A 109 -8.25 -27.08 2.51
N GLN A 110 -8.57 -25.79 2.55
CA GLN A 110 -8.99 -25.05 1.36
C GLN A 110 -7.95 -24.00 0.97
N ASP A 111 -7.41 -24.16 -0.23
CA ASP A 111 -6.56 -23.21 -0.96
C ASP A 111 -7.33 -21.96 -1.43
N THR A 112 -8.57 -21.78 -0.97
CA THR A 112 -9.47 -20.74 -1.46
C THR A 112 -10.28 -20.15 -0.32
N LEU A 113 -10.02 -18.89 -0.02
CA LEU A 113 -10.84 -18.01 0.80
C LEU A 113 -11.92 -17.37 -0.08
N ARG A 114 -13.04 -17.00 0.52
CA ARG A 114 -14.13 -16.27 -0.12
C ARG A 114 -14.37 -14.98 0.62
N GLU A 115 -14.69 -13.93 -0.12
CA GLU A 115 -15.14 -12.68 0.47
C GLU A 115 -16.43 -12.91 1.27
N GLY A 116 -16.37 -12.66 2.58
CA GLY A 116 -17.51 -12.78 3.47
C GLY A 116 -18.44 -11.57 3.43
N SER A 117 -18.95 -11.19 4.60
CA SER A 117 -19.96 -10.14 4.73
C SER A 117 -19.42 -8.72 4.56
N CYS A 118 -18.13 -8.46 4.82
CA CYS A 118 -17.56 -7.13 4.65
C CYS A 118 -17.19 -6.87 3.19
N LYS A 119 -17.91 -5.97 2.53
CA LYS A 119 -17.58 -5.50 1.17
C LYS A 119 -16.78 -4.20 1.23
N ALA A 120 -16.05 -3.88 0.15
CA ALA A 120 -15.26 -2.64 0.06
C ALA A 120 -16.11 -1.40 0.37
N GLU A 121 -17.34 -1.34 -0.12
CA GLU A 121 -18.25 -0.20 0.05
C GLU A 121 -18.67 0.00 1.51
N GLU A 122 -18.69 -1.07 2.29
CA GLU A 122 -19.12 -1.03 3.70
C GLU A 122 -18.00 -0.61 4.65
N ILE A 123 -16.74 -0.74 4.21
CA ILE A 123 -15.56 -0.53 5.06
C ILE A 123 -14.67 0.60 4.56
N ALA A 124 -14.76 1.00 3.29
CA ALA A 124 -13.94 2.04 2.71
C ALA A 124 -14.16 3.40 3.40
N LEU A 125 -13.10 4.23 3.36
CA LEU A 125 -13.06 5.53 4.02
C LEU A 125 -13.90 6.61 3.31
N THR A 126 -14.55 6.29 2.20
CA THR A 126 -15.27 7.23 1.33
C THR A 126 -16.62 7.72 1.88
N GLY A 127 -16.97 7.35 3.12
CA GLY A 127 -17.96 8.10 3.90
C GLY A 127 -19.42 7.71 3.67
N VAL A 128 -19.71 6.52 3.14
CA VAL A 128 -21.09 6.02 3.18
C VAL A 128 -21.41 5.66 4.63
N ALA A 129 -22.28 6.46 5.25
CA ALA A 129 -22.72 6.25 6.62
C ALA A 129 -23.35 4.85 6.78
N ALA A 130 -22.65 4.00 7.53
CA ALA A 130 -23.22 3.00 8.43
C ALA A 130 -24.25 2.02 7.83
N GLY A 131 -23.74 1.05 7.08
CA GLY A 131 -24.20 -0.34 7.17
C GLY A 131 -23.45 -1.14 8.24
N ALA A 132 -22.86 -0.48 9.26
CA ALA A 132 -21.86 -1.03 10.19
C ALA A 132 -22.26 -2.33 10.90
N HIS A 133 -23.54 -2.70 10.87
CA HIS A 133 -24.04 -3.94 11.46
C HIS A 133 -23.71 -5.21 10.66
N LYS A 134 -23.37 -5.11 9.36
CA LYS A 134 -23.14 -6.29 8.51
C LYS A 134 -21.70 -6.81 8.55
N CYS A 135 -20.72 -5.92 8.69
CA CYS A 135 -19.33 -6.31 8.73
C CYS A 135 -18.94 -6.82 10.13
N LYS A 136 -18.73 -8.13 10.27
CA LYS A 136 -18.33 -8.79 11.53
C LYS A 136 -16.95 -9.43 11.35
N PRO A 137 -15.86 -8.66 11.40
CA PRO A 137 -14.52 -9.22 11.27
C PRO A 137 -14.20 -10.13 12.46
N ASN A 138 -13.44 -11.19 12.24
CA ASN A 138 -12.98 -12.05 13.32
C ASN A 138 -11.96 -11.28 14.20
N PRO A 139 -12.28 -10.98 15.47
CA PRO A 139 -11.39 -10.18 16.32
C PRO A 139 -10.05 -10.86 16.59
N SER A 140 -9.94 -12.19 16.51
CA SER A 140 -8.66 -12.88 16.70
C SER A 140 -7.67 -12.65 15.56
N HIS A 141 -8.14 -12.12 14.42
CA HIS A 141 -7.33 -11.80 13.25
C HIS A 141 -7.01 -10.31 13.14
N LEU A 142 -7.50 -9.48 14.08
CA LEU A 142 -7.24 -8.03 14.12
C LEU A 142 -6.04 -7.74 15.03
N ARG A 143 -4.93 -7.28 14.46
CA ARG A 143 -3.68 -6.95 15.17
C ARG A 143 -3.51 -5.45 15.37
N TRP A 144 -4.13 -4.61 14.56
CA TRP A 144 -3.87 -3.16 14.52
C TRP A 144 -4.93 -2.31 15.20
N THR A 145 -6.02 -2.90 15.70
CA THR A 145 -7.12 -2.19 16.39
C THR A 145 -6.66 -1.45 17.65
N GLN A 146 -5.63 -1.97 18.31
CA GLN A 146 -5.06 -1.43 19.54
C GLN A 146 -4.22 -0.15 19.37
N PHE A 147 -3.77 0.16 18.15
CA PHE A 147 -2.98 1.36 17.93
C PHE A 147 -3.91 2.58 17.91
N GLY A 148 -3.51 3.70 18.48
CA GLY A 148 -4.27 4.95 18.47
C GLY A 148 -3.70 5.96 17.49
N LYS A 149 -4.40 7.09 17.29
CA LYS A 149 -3.99 8.18 16.37
C LYS A 149 -2.63 8.85 16.72
N ARG A 150 -2.06 8.56 17.89
CA ARG A 150 -0.81 9.13 18.41
C ARG A 150 0.20 8.05 18.80
N THR A 151 -0.01 6.83 18.33
CA THR A 151 0.92 5.73 18.63
C THR A 151 2.17 5.88 17.78
N GLU A 152 3.33 5.89 18.43
CA GLU A 152 4.59 5.68 17.74
C GLU A 152 4.72 4.19 17.41
N LEU A 153 5.12 3.89 16.17
CA LEU A 153 5.29 2.53 15.70
C LEU A 153 6.75 2.11 15.83
N ASP A 154 6.96 1.12 16.67
CA ASP A 154 8.22 0.48 17.00
C ASP A 154 8.51 -0.66 16.00
N PRO A 155 9.56 -0.54 15.18
CA PRO A 155 9.92 -1.56 14.20
C PRO A 155 10.33 -2.89 14.82
N ASP A 156 10.75 -2.94 16.10
CA ASP A 156 11.11 -4.19 16.75
C ASP A 156 9.87 -5.06 17.08
N LYS A 157 8.68 -4.44 17.21
CA LYS A 157 7.40 -5.13 17.45
C LYS A 157 6.79 -5.58 16.13
N GLN A 158 6.66 -6.89 15.94
CA GLN A 158 6.22 -7.48 14.68
C GLN A 158 4.88 -6.94 14.18
N GLU A 159 3.90 -6.76 15.06
CA GLU A 159 2.57 -6.23 14.72
C GLU A 159 2.64 -4.79 14.23
N GLN A 160 3.45 -3.95 14.88
CA GLN A 160 3.64 -2.56 14.48
C GLN A 160 4.42 -2.48 13.17
N ARG A 161 5.50 -3.28 13.04
CA ARG A 161 6.25 -3.39 11.79
C ARG A 161 5.38 -3.80 10.61
N SER A 162 4.49 -4.78 10.77
CA SER A 162 3.55 -5.16 9.71
C SER A 162 2.61 -4.02 9.29
N LEU A 163 2.12 -3.21 10.24
CA LEU A 163 1.33 -2.03 9.92
C LEU A 163 2.17 -1.02 9.13
N MET A 164 3.41 -0.80 9.54
CA MET A 164 4.33 0.08 8.82
C MET A 164 4.60 -0.38 7.39
N ILE A 165 4.73 -1.70 7.16
CA ILE A 165 4.87 -2.30 5.82
C ILE A 165 3.64 -1.99 4.97
N CYS A 166 2.43 -2.19 5.52
CA CYS A 166 1.21 -1.82 4.82
C CYS A 166 1.19 -0.32 4.49
N MET A 167 1.56 0.54 5.44
CA MET A 167 1.56 1.97 5.25
C MET A 167 2.58 2.42 4.19
N ASP A 168 3.75 1.78 4.11
CA ASP A 168 4.74 1.98 3.05
C ASP A 168 4.12 1.67 1.68
N ILE A 169 3.42 0.54 1.54
CA ILE A 169 2.75 0.13 0.29
C ILE A 169 1.73 1.18 -0.14
N ILE A 170 0.83 1.60 0.75
CA ILE A 170 -0.20 2.60 0.42
C ILE A 170 0.43 3.95 0.07
N SER A 171 1.48 4.35 0.80
CA SER A 171 2.17 5.61 0.56
C SER A 171 2.91 5.62 -0.78
N ILE A 172 3.48 4.49 -1.20
CA ILE A 172 4.04 4.29 -2.54
C ILE A 172 2.96 4.53 -3.60
N ILE A 173 1.83 3.82 -3.51
CA ILE A 173 0.74 3.89 -4.49
C ILE A 173 0.22 5.33 -4.60
N TRP A 174 -0.08 5.94 -3.46
CA TRP A 174 -0.60 7.31 -3.41
C TRP A 174 0.37 8.33 -3.97
N THR A 175 1.67 8.17 -3.68
CA THR A 175 2.65 9.11 -4.21
C THR A 175 2.78 8.97 -5.72
N VAL A 176 2.78 7.75 -6.26
CA VAL A 176 2.74 7.57 -7.73
C VAL A 176 1.47 8.21 -8.31
N TYR A 177 0.30 7.86 -7.78
CA TYR A 177 -1.00 8.36 -8.25
C TYR A 177 -1.14 9.89 -8.18
N GLN A 178 -0.50 10.53 -7.19
CA GLN A 178 -0.54 11.98 -7.04
C GLN A 178 0.36 12.72 -8.05
N ASN A 179 1.38 12.05 -8.59
CA ASN A 179 2.40 12.66 -9.43
C ASN A 179 2.32 12.21 -10.90
N VAL A 180 1.29 11.46 -11.27
CA VAL A 180 1.00 11.18 -12.69
C VAL A 180 0.52 12.42 -13.42
N LYS A 181 0.75 12.43 -14.72
CA LYS A 181 0.26 13.39 -15.70
C LYS A 181 -0.40 12.63 -16.82
N GLN A 182 -1.33 13.29 -17.51
CA GLN A 182 -1.83 12.78 -18.77
C GLN A 182 -1.00 13.35 -19.92
N GLN A 183 -0.55 12.47 -20.81
CA GLN A 183 0.15 12.82 -22.04
C GLN A 183 -0.34 11.89 -23.15
N ASP A 184 -0.83 12.45 -24.25
CA ASP A 184 -1.29 11.71 -25.44
C ASP A 184 -2.32 10.59 -25.10
N GLY A 185 -3.30 10.89 -24.24
CA GLY A 185 -4.30 9.92 -23.78
C GLY A 185 -3.79 8.85 -22.81
N ARG A 186 -2.54 8.94 -22.35
CA ARG A 186 -1.91 7.99 -21.41
C ARG A 186 -1.63 8.64 -20.06
N ILE A 187 -1.81 7.87 -19.00
CA ILE A 187 -1.43 8.27 -17.63
C ILE A 187 0.00 7.82 -17.36
N GLU A 188 0.89 8.80 -17.27
CA GLU A 188 2.33 8.59 -17.17
C GLU A 188 2.90 9.31 -15.96
N TYR A 189 3.95 8.75 -15.38
CA TYR A 189 4.77 9.36 -14.35
C TYR A 189 6.14 9.64 -14.98
N GLU A 190 6.53 10.91 -15.08
CA GLU A 190 7.80 11.33 -15.71
C GLU A 190 8.03 10.72 -17.12
N GLY A 191 6.96 10.58 -17.92
CA GLY A 191 7.03 9.98 -19.27
C GLY A 191 7.09 8.45 -19.28
N VAL A 192 6.83 7.80 -18.15
CA VAL A 192 6.83 6.34 -17.99
C VAL A 192 5.45 5.87 -17.57
N ASP A 193 4.98 4.79 -18.18
CA ASP A 193 3.74 4.10 -17.80
C ASP A 193 3.65 3.86 -16.28
N ILE A 194 2.49 4.20 -15.70
CA ILE A 194 2.25 4.16 -14.26
C ILE A 194 2.47 2.77 -13.64
N CYS A 195 2.08 1.70 -14.33
CA CYS A 195 2.21 0.34 -13.81
C CYS A 195 3.67 -0.12 -13.79
N LYS A 196 4.48 0.30 -14.78
CA LYS A 196 5.93 0.11 -14.75
C LYS A 196 6.58 0.88 -13.60
N VAL A 197 6.15 2.11 -13.34
CA VAL A 197 6.65 2.91 -12.21
C VAL A 197 6.33 2.24 -10.88
N LEU A 198 5.09 1.81 -10.65
CA LEU A 198 4.69 1.08 -9.44
C LEU A 198 5.53 -0.18 -9.22
N ARG A 199 5.68 -1.01 -10.26
CA ARG A 199 6.52 -2.21 -10.21
C ARG A 199 7.95 -1.88 -9.81
N LYS A 200 8.55 -0.86 -10.44
CA LYS A 200 9.93 -0.46 -10.13
C LYS A 200 10.06 0.14 -8.73
N TRP A 201 9.09 0.92 -8.24
CA TRP A 201 9.07 1.38 -6.85
C TRP A 201 9.02 0.22 -5.86
N PHE A 202 8.13 -0.75 -6.07
CA PHE A 202 8.05 -1.92 -5.19
C PHE A 202 9.30 -2.79 -5.27
N GLU A 203 9.95 -2.88 -6.44
CA GLU A 203 11.21 -3.60 -6.59
C GLU A 203 12.36 -2.88 -5.87
N GLU A 204 12.46 -1.55 -5.99
CA GLU A 204 13.45 -0.76 -5.25
C GLU A 204 13.21 -0.83 -3.73
N TRP A 205 11.95 -0.86 -3.31
CA TRP A 205 11.56 -0.93 -1.90
C TRP A 205 11.77 -2.32 -1.28
N GLY A 206 11.30 -3.39 -1.92
CA GLY A 206 11.25 -4.75 -1.33
C GLY A 206 11.96 -5.84 -2.14
N GLY A 207 12.51 -5.54 -3.32
CA GLY A 207 13.08 -6.53 -4.23
C GLY A 207 12.07 -7.14 -5.20
N LYS A 208 12.57 -7.90 -6.18
CA LYS A 208 11.79 -8.36 -7.33
C LYS A 208 10.60 -9.23 -6.93
N LYS A 209 10.82 -10.20 -6.04
CA LYS A 209 9.76 -11.11 -5.55
C LYS A 209 8.65 -10.37 -4.82
N VAL A 210 8.99 -9.39 -3.99
CA VAL A 210 8.01 -8.58 -3.25
C VAL A 210 7.19 -7.75 -4.24
N SER A 211 7.84 -7.12 -5.23
CA SER A 211 7.17 -6.39 -6.30
C SER A 211 6.18 -7.26 -7.07
N GLU A 212 6.59 -8.44 -7.53
CA GLU A 212 5.72 -9.37 -8.26
C GLU A 212 4.49 -9.78 -7.44
N ARG A 213 4.67 -10.09 -6.15
CA ARG A 213 3.57 -10.46 -5.26
C ARG A 213 2.62 -9.31 -4.98
N LEU A 214 3.13 -8.09 -4.79
CA LEU A 214 2.30 -6.91 -4.59
C LEU A 214 1.52 -6.56 -5.86
N MET A 215 2.17 -6.63 -7.02
CA MET A 215 1.52 -6.36 -8.29
C MET A 215 0.41 -7.39 -8.57
N ALA A 216 0.66 -8.67 -8.29
CA ALA A 216 -0.34 -9.73 -8.42
C ALA A 216 -1.54 -9.57 -7.46
N LEU A 217 -1.29 -9.14 -6.22
CA LEU A 217 -2.37 -8.92 -5.24
C LEU A 217 -3.21 -7.70 -5.58
N LEU A 218 -2.57 -6.55 -5.82
CA LEU A 218 -3.22 -5.24 -5.91
C LEU A 218 -3.86 -4.95 -7.26
N TYR A 219 -3.37 -5.59 -8.33
CA TYR A 219 -3.77 -5.29 -9.70
C TYR A 219 -4.25 -6.53 -10.48
N SER A 220 -4.69 -7.58 -9.78
CA SER A 220 -5.42 -8.68 -10.43
C SER A 220 -6.69 -8.15 -11.10
N GLN A 221 -6.97 -8.58 -12.32
CA GLN A 221 -8.11 -8.12 -13.11
C GLN A 221 -9.36 -9.01 -12.96
N GLY A 222 -9.22 -10.17 -12.30
CA GLY A 222 -10.29 -11.16 -12.14
C GLY A 222 -11.03 -11.06 -10.81
N GLN A 223 -11.99 -11.97 -10.62
CA GLN A 223 -12.66 -12.21 -9.33
C GLN A 223 -11.87 -13.17 -8.42
N GLU A 224 -10.71 -13.63 -8.87
CA GLU A 224 -9.76 -14.39 -8.06
C GLU A 224 -8.45 -13.60 -7.96
N MET A 225 -7.88 -13.53 -6.76
CA MET A 225 -6.53 -13.03 -6.54
C MET A 225 -5.73 -13.95 -5.63
N GLU A 226 -4.42 -13.96 -5.80
CA GLU A 226 -3.50 -14.78 -5.01
C GLU A 226 -2.96 -13.96 -3.83
N LEU A 227 -3.26 -14.38 -2.61
CA LEU A 227 -2.71 -13.77 -1.39
C LEU A 227 -1.30 -14.32 -1.11
N ALA A 228 -1.16 -15.63 -1.23
CA ALA A 228 0.11 -16.32 -1.10
C ALA A 228 0.12 -17.53 -2.00
N THR A 229 1.29 -18.15 -2.11
CA THR A 229 1.46 -19.39 -2.86
C THR A 229 0.38 -20.39 -2.43
N HIS A 230 -0.53 -20.70 -3.37
CA HIS A 230 -1.68 -21.60 -3.18
C HIS A 230 -2.83 -21.09 -2.29
N VAL A 231 -2.86 -19.81 -1.90
CA VAL A 231 -4.01 -19.21 -1.20
C VAL A 231 -4.66 -18.19 -2.12
N LYS A 232 -5.79 -18.58 -2.71
CA LYS A 232 -6.62 -17.71 -3.54
C LYS A 232 -7.73 -17.06 -2.72
N ILE A 233 -8.12 -15.85 -3.10
CA ILE A 233 -9.30 -15.17 -2.57
C ILE A 233 -10.29 -15.01 -3.72
N LYS A 234 -11.48 -15.60 -3.56
CA LYS A 234 -12.64 -15.40 -4.44
C LYS A 234 -13.42 -14.19 -3.97
N MET A 235 -13.54 -13.20 -4.84
CA MET A 235 -14.19 -11.93 -4.58
C MET A 235 -15.57 -11.87 -5.26
N SER A 236 -16.49 -11.09 -4.71
CA SER A 236 -17.79 -10.87 -5.37
C SER A 236 -17.69 -9.94 -6.59
N ASP A 237 -16.70 -9.04 -6.58
CA ASP A 237 -16.39 -8.10 -7.67
C ASP A 237 -14.96 -8.34 -8.19
N ARG A 238 -14.54 -7.58 -9.21
CA ARG A 238 -13.16 -7.63 -9.73
C ARG A 238 -12.17 -7.03 -8.73
N ALA A 239 -11.00 -7.65 -8.60
CA ALA A 239 -10.00 -7.27 -7.59
C ALA A 239 -9.46 -5.85 -7.79
N ASP A 240 -9.19 -5.44 -9.02
CA ASP A 240 -8.76 -4.07 -9.38
C ASP A 240 -9.77 -3.00 -8.95
N ARG A 241 -11.07 -3.26 -9.17
CA ARG A 241 -12.14 -2.36 -8.72
C ARG A 241 -12.27 -2.34 -7.20
N PHE A 242 -12.14 -3.49 -6.54
CA PHE A 242 -12.09 -3.58 -5.08
C PHE A 242 -10.96 -2.72 -4.52
N TRP A 243 -9.74 -2.89 -5.03
CA TRP A 243 -8.58 -2.12 -4.57
C TRP A 243 -8.71 -0.63 -4.89
N ALA A 244 -9.29 -0.27 -6.04
CA ALA A 244 -9.60 1.11 -6.34
C ALA A 244 -10.53 1.76 -5.31
N ARG A 245 -11.57 1.04 -4.85
CA ARG A 245 -12.46 1.51 -3.78
C ARG A 245 -11.78 1.57 -2.41
N MET A 246 -10.91 0.61 -2.11
CA MET A 246 -10.23 0.51 -0.82
C MET A 246 -9.12 1.54 -0.64
N ILE A 247 -8.34 1.79 -1.70
CA ILE A 247 -7.17 2.68 -1.69
C ILE A 247 -7.59 4.10 -2.09
N GLY A 248 -8.61 4.21 -2.94
CA GLY A 248 -9.21 5.47 -3.35
C GLY A 248 -9.69 6.27 -2.15
N HIS A 249 -9.32 7.55 -2.14
CA HIS A 249 -9.69 8.46 -1.07
C HIS A 249 -9.96 9.84 -1.65
N GLN A 250 -10.76 10.62 -0.95
CA GLN A 250 -11.16 11.96 -1.38
C GLN A 250 -10.00 12.95 -1.63
N LEU A 251 -8.80 12.64 -1.11
CA LEU A 251 -7.58 13.45 -1.25
C LEU A 251 -6.82 13.18 -2.56
N ILE A 252 -7.12 12.07 -3.24
CA ILE A 252 -6.49 11.70 -4.52
C ILE A 252 -7.58 11.50 -5.58
N TYR A 253 -7.23 11.74 -6.83
CA TYR A 253 -8.17 11.64 -7.94
C TYR A 253 -8.15 10.28 -8.60
N LEU A 254 -6.95 9.77 -8.87
CA LEU A 254 -6.74 8.42 -9.31
C LEU A 254 -6.94 7.48 -8.12
N TRP A 255 -7.97 6.64 -8.19
CA TRP A 255 -8.33 5.68 -7.16
C TRP A 255 -7.71 4.31 -7.41
N GLY A 256 -7.48 3.95 -8.68
CA GLY A 256 -6.85 2.70 -9.06
C GLY A 256 -6.44 2.69 -10.53
N VAL A 257 -5.70 1.66 -10.92
CA VAL A 257 -5.32 1.41 -12.32
C VAL A 257 -5.45 -0.08 -12.64
N GLN A 258 -5.68 -0.41 -13.91
CA GLN A 258 -5.55 -1.79 -14.39
C GLN A 258 -4.15 -2.02 -14.93
N CYS A 259 -3.38 -2.84 -14.22
CA CYS A 259 -2.08 -3.26 -14.71
C CYS A 259 -2.17 -4.66 -15.34
N PRO A 260 -1.44 -4.91 -16.43
CA PRO A 260 -1.30 -6.25 -16.98
C PRO A 260 -0.55 -7.15 -16.00
N GLY A 261 -0.99 -8.40 -15.87
CA GLY A 261 -0.37 -9.37 -14.95
C GLY A 261 1.02 -9.83 -15.39
N THR A 262 1.23 -9.95 -16.71
CA THR A 262 2.49 -10.41 -17.31
C THR A 262 3.15 -9.30 -18.10
N TYR A 263 4.42 -9.03 -17.79
CA TYR A 263 5.28 -8.17 -18.60
C TYR A 263 6.25 -9.11 -19.28
N HIS A 264 6.11 -9.27 -20.60
CA HIS A 264 7.17 -9.87 -21.39
C HIS A 264 8.23 -8.78 -21.64
N ASP A 265 9.49 -9.12 -21.41
CA ASP A 265 10.61 -8.20 -21.63
C ASP A 265 10.56 -7.70 -23.09
N GLY A 266 10.33 -6.39 -23.28
CA GLY A 266 10.30 -5.74 -24.58
C GLY A 266 8.93 -5.27 -25.07
N GLU A 267 7.83 -5.78 -24.51
CA GLU A 267 6.51 -5.21 -24.78
C GLU A 267 6.24 -4.04 -23.84
N GLN A 268 5.71 -2.94 -24.39
CA GLN A 268 5.11 -1.89 -23.58
C GLN A 268 3.63 -2.22 -23.47
N PRO A 269 3.19 -2.96 -22.44
CA PRO A 269 1.77 -3.05 -22.23
C PRO A 269 1.29 -1.69 -21.75
N ASP A 270 0.46 -1.04 -22.55
CA ASP A 270 -0.25 0.15 -22.13
C ASP A 270 -1.22 -0.25 -21.01
N HIS A 271 -1.23 0.50 -19.90
CA HIS A 271 -2.31 0.38 -18.94
C HIS A 271 -3.63 0.57 -19.69
N SER A 272 -4.54 -0.40 -19.54
CA SER A 272 -5.72 -0.39 -20.39
C SER A 272 -6.78 0.59 -19.88
N CYS A 273 -6.69 0.99 -18.61
CA CYS A 273 -7.79 1.69 -17.94
C CYS A 273 -7.44 2.21 -16.53
N VAL A 274 -8.10 3.29 -16.10
CA VAL A 274 -7.94 3.89 -14.76
C VAL A 274 -9.27 4.06 -14.03
N TYR A 275 -9.25 3.96 -12.70
CA TYR A 275 -10.39 4.26 -11.85
C TYR A 275 -10.22 5.67 -11.28
N VAL A 276 -11.13 6.56 -11.64
CA VAL A 276 -11.15 7.93 -11.09
C VAL A 276 -12.31 8.11 -10.12
N LYS A 277 -12.18 9.11 -9.24
CA LYS A 277 -13.21 9.50 -8.30
C LYS A 277 -14.57 9.69 -8.99
N ASN A 278 -15.61 9.07 -8.43
CA ASN A 278 -17.02 9.15 -8.87
C ASN A 278 -17.36 8.52 -10.23
N ALA A 279 -16.40 7.93 -10.97
CA ALA A 279 -16.70 7.29 -12.25
C ALA A 279 -17.50 5.97 -12.12
N GLY A 280 -17.41 5.30 -10.96
CA GLY A 280 -18.03 3.99 -10.69
C GLY A 280 -17.33 2.83 -11.41
N ASP A 281 -16.90 3.07 -12.64
CA ASP A 281 -16.22 2.13 -13.53
C ASP A 281 -14.84 2.62 -13.95
N CYS A 282 -14.11 1.68 -14.57
CA CYS A 282 -12.82 1.94 -15.14
C CYS A 282 -13.00 2.75 -16.44
N GLN A 283 -12.28 3.87 -16.56
CA GLN A 283 -12.35 4.77 -17.70
C GLN A 283 -11.01 4.83 -18.45
N ILE A 284 -11.11 5.01 -19.77
CA ILE A 284 -10.01 5.52 -20.59
C ILE A 284 -10.17 7.04 -20.56
N LEU A 285 -9.19 7.76 -20.01
CA LEU A 285 -9.30 9.21 -19.84
C LEU A 285 -8.93 9.92 -21.14
N ASP A 286 -9.81 10.83 -21.60
CA ASP A 286 -9.45 11.81 -22.61
C ASP A 286 -8.73 13.01 -22.00
N ASP A 287 -8.01 13.77 -22.83
CA ASP A 287 -7.17 14.89 -22.36
C ASP A 287 -7.99 16.01 -21.69
N SER A 288 -9.27 16.16 -22.08
CA SER A 288 -10.13 17.22 -21.59
C SER A 288 -10.54 17.02 -20.13
N THR A 289 -10.77 15.75 -19.74
CA THR A 289 -11.22 15.39 -18.40
C THR A 289 -10.12 15.58 -17.36
N PHE A 290 -8.86 15.30 -17.72
CA PHE A 290 -7.72 15.38 -16.80
C PHE A 290 -7.27 16.81 -16.49
N GLN A 291 -7.35 17.72 -17.47
CA GLN A 291 -6.99 19.13 -17.24
C GLN A 291 -7.86 19.81 -16.17
N GLN A 292 -9.16 19.51 -16.13
CA GLN A 292 -10.07 20.05 -15.10
C GLN A 292 -9.65 19.64 -13.68
N TRP A 293 -9.07 18.44 -13.56
CA TRP A 293 -8.56 17.94 -12.30
C TRP A 293 -7.26 18.64 -11.86
N GLU A 294 -6.29 18.83 -12.76
CA GLU A 294 -5.02 19.47 -12.41
C GLU A 294 -5.23 20.85 -11.80
N VAL A 295 -6.20 21.61 -12.33
CA VAL A 295 -6.63 22.90 -11.79
C VAL A 295 -7.16 22.75 -10.35
N SER A 296 -8.04 21.77 -10.12
CA SER A 296 -8.65 21.53 -8.80
C SER A 296 -7.61 21.15 -7.73
N ILE A 297 -6.63 20.32 -8.09
CA ILE A 297 -5.52 19.99 -7.19
C ILE A 297 -4.56 21.16 -7.02
N GLY A 298 -4.31 21.96 -8.06
CA GLY A 298 -3.50 23.17 -7.97
C GLY A 298 -4.03 24.11 -6.88
N VAL A 299 -5.35 24.30 -6.84
CA VAL A 299 -6.05 25.09 -5.81
C VAL A 299 -5.93 24.44 -4.42
N LEU A 300 -6.08 23.12 -4.31
CA LEU A 300 -5.95 22.44 -3.02
C LEU A 300 -4.50 22.49 -2.49
N LYS A 301 -3.52 22.31 -3.37
CA LYS A 301 -2.08 22.42 -3.07
C LYS A 301 -1.72 23.83 -2.62
N SER A 302 -2.25 24.87 -3.28
CA SER A 302 -2.01 26.27 -2.88
C SER A 302 -2.65 26.59 -1.53
N TYR A 303 -3.87 26.10 -1.28
CA TYR A 303 -4.56 26.27 0.00
C TYR A 303 -3.81 25.59 1.15
N LEU A 304 -3.35 24.35 0.96
CA LEU A 304 -2.59 23.61 1.98
C LEU A 304 -1.22 24.24 2.25
N ARG A 305 -0.51 24.75 1.22
CA ARG A 305 0.74 25.51 1.42
C ARG A 305 0.48 26.81 2.19
N GLY A 306 -0.58 27.54 1.86
CA GLY A 306 -0.98 28.77 2.55
C GLY A 306 -1.35 28.55 4.02
N ALA A 307 -2.00 27.43 4.34
CA ALA A 307 -2.33 27.05 5.71
C ALA A 307 -1.10 26.65 6.54
N SER A 308 -0.13 25.97 5.93
CA SER A 308 1.13 25.58 6.59
C SER A 308 1.97 26.81 7.00
N ASN A 309 2.00 27.85 6.16
CA ASN A 309 2.74 29.09 6.46
C ASN A 309 2.09 29.98 7.53
N ARG A 310 0.88 29.66 8.00
CA ARG A 310 0.24 30.36 9.13
C ARG A 310 0.55 29.76 10.51
N VAL A 311 1.38 28.70 10.58
CA VAL A 311 1.97 28.26 11.85
C VAL A 311 3.05 29.27 12.23
N ARG A 312 2.67 30.23 13.10
CA ARG A 312 3.52 31.30 13.62
C ARG A 312 4.90 30.78 14.04
N VAL A 313 5.92 31.17 13.28
CA VAL A 313 7.26 31.38 13.83
C VAL A 313 7.13 32.54 14.83
N ARG A 314 6.98 32.23 16.12
CA ARG A 314 7.32 33.20 17.16
C ARG A 314 8.84 33.36 17.09
N ALA A 315 9.31 34.37 16.39
CA ALA A 315 10.66 34.86 16.58
C ALA A 315 10.78 35.27 18.06
N MET A 316 11.63 34.57 18.82
CA MET A 316 12.03 35.06 20.14
C MET A 316 12.84 36.33 19.92
N ALA A 317 12.34 37.46 20.43
CA ALA A 317 13.10 38.69 20.50
C ALA A 317 14.34 38.47 21.41
N PRO A 318 15.51 39.02 21.06
CA PRO A 318 16.68 38.93 21.91
C PRO A 318 16.42 39.68 23.22
N GLN A 319 16.56 38.97 24.35
CA GLN A 319 16.62 39.61 25.66
C GLN A 319 17.85 40.49 25.72
N SER A 320 17.64 41.81 25.80
CA SER A 320 18.68 42.77 26.15
C SER A 320 19.21 42.44 27.55
N ARG A 321 20.54 42.27 27.66
CA ARG A 321 21.23 42.17 28.95
C ARG A 321 21.02 43.46 29.76
N PRO A 322 20.85 43.37 31.09
CA PRO A 322 20.99 44.55 31.94
C PRO A 322 22.46 44.99 31.92
N GLN A 323 22.69 46.29 31.69
CA GLN A 323 23.96 46.94 32.00
C GLN A 323 23.97 47.27 33.50
N GLU A 324 25.05 46.89 34.19
CA GLU A 324 25.46 47.45 35.48
C GLU A 324 26.13 48.81 35.28
#